data_AF-A0A6V8IKC2-F1
#
_entry.id   AF-A0A6V8IKC2-F1
#
_cell.length_a   1.000
_cell.length_b   1.000
_cell.length_c   1.000
_cell.angle_alpha   90.00
_cell.angle_beta   90.00
_cell.angle_gamma   90.00
#
_symmetry.space_group_name_H-M   'P 1'
#
loop_
_entity.id
_entity.type
_entity.pdbx_description
1 polymer ?
#
loop_
_entity_poly.entity_id
_entity_poly.type
_entity_poly.pdbx_seq_one_letter_code
_entity_poly.pdbx_strand_id
1 'polypeptide(L)'
;MNMRYFRPLSGTALTTALLFAGPSAFAQPTEPTPASAHHPSISRGHYLAIAADCAACHTNGRGGQFLAGGYAIASPMGNIYSTNITPSKTYGIGNYTLGSGPIDLITEI
;
A
#
# COMPACT_ATOMS: atom_id res chain seq x y z
N MET A 1 12.65 53.74 -39.11
CA MET A 1 11.89 53.68 -37.85
C MET A 1 10.40 53.50 -38.15
N ASN A 2 9.77 52.57 -37.43
CA ASN A 2 8.33 52.30 -37.33
C ASN A 2 7.54 51.88 -38.58
N MET A 3 7.33 50.56 -38.71
CA MET A 3 6.08 50.03 -39.23
C MET A 3 5.59 48.89 -38.32
N ARG A 4 4.63 49.21 -37.48
CA ARG A 4 3.87 48.25 -36.67
C ARG A 4 2.95 47.48 -37.63
N TYR A 5 3.26 46.21 -37.88
CA TYR A 5 2.33 45.32 -38.54
C TYR A 5 1.46 44.59 -37.50
N PHE A 6 0.23 45.08 -37.40
CA PHE A 6 -0.91 44.34 -36.90
C PHE A 6 -1.04 43.01 -37.67
N ARG A 7 -1.08 41.88 -36.95
CA ARG A 7 -1.57 40.61 -37.51
C ARG A 7 -2.81 40.18 -36.72
N PRO A 8 -3.94 39.91 -37.40
CA PRO A 8 -5.23 39.70 -36.76
C PRO A 8 -5.34 38.32 -36.09
N LEU A 9 -5.99 38.30 -34.94
CA LEU A 9 -6.64 37.13 -34.35
C LEU A 9 -7.84 36.73 -35.23
N SER A 10 -7.80 35.53 -35.79
CA SER A 10 -8.93 34.74 -36.32
C SER A 10 -8.34 33.36 -36.56
N GLY A 11 -8.70 32.28 -35.88
CA GLY A 11 -10.03 31.83 -35.51
C GLY A 11 -10.14 30.41 -36.08
N THR A 12 -10.26 29.40 -35.21
CA THR A 12 -10.84 28.07 -35.46
C THR A 12 -10.71 27.24 -34.18
N ALA A 13 -11.52 27.62 -33.19
CA ALA A 13 -11.97 26.69 -32.18
C ALA A 13 -12.96 25.73 -32.85
N LEU A 14 -12.56 24.50 -33.15
CA LEU A 14 -13.41 23.30 -33.20
C LEU A 14 -12.60 22.08 -33.68
N THR A 15 -11.90 21.40 -32.77
CA THR A 15 -11.66 19.96 -32.91
C THR A 15 -12.17 19.29 -31.65
N THR A 16 -13.50 19.14 -31.64
CA THR A 16 -14.20 17.91 -31.27
C THR A 16 -13.62 17.12 -30.10
N ALA A 17 -14.19 17.42 -28.93
CA ALA A 17 -14.28 16.54 -27.77
C ALA A 17 -14.68 15.11 -28.19
N LEU A 18 -13.75 14.16 -28.10
CA LEU A 18 -13.97 12.73 -28.37
C LEU A 18 -12.94 11.86 -27.64
N LEU A 19 -12.72 12.13 -26.34
CA LEU A 19 -11.82 11.32 -25.49
C LEU A 19 -12.44 10.92 -24.13
N PHE A 20 -13.77 10.92 -24.00
CA PHE A 20 -14.45 10.51 -22.76
C PHE A 20 -15.41 9.31 -22.96
N ALA A 21 -14.97 8.32 -23.73
CA ALA A 21 -15.60 7.00 -23.76
C ALA A 21 -14.54 5.91 -23.53
N GLY A 22 -13.85 5.99 -22.39
CA GLY A 22 -13.12 4.84 -21.87
C GLY A 22 -14.11 3.80 -21.37
N PRO A 23 -13.87 2.49 -21.54
CA PRO A 23 -14.76 1.47 -21.02
C PRO A 23 -14.87 1.64 -19.50
N SER A 24 -16.09 1.80 -19.00
CA SER A 24 -16.40 1.64 -17.58
C SER A 24 -16.10 0.18 -17.23
N ALA A 25 -14.86 -0.08 -16.84
CA ALA A 25 -14.48 -1.32 -16.18
C ALA A 25 -15.12 -1.27 -14.79
N PHE A 26 -16.36 -1.74 -14.70
CA PHE A 26 -16.93 -2.11 -13.42
C PHE A 26 -15.96 -3.12 -12.78
N ALA A 27 -15.36 -2.75 -11.65
CA ALA A 27 -14.56 -3.66 -10.86
C ALA A 27 -15.47 -4.84 -10.48
N GLN A 28 -15.22 -6.02 -11.05
CA GLN A 28 -15.94 -7.22 -10.67
C GLN A 28 -15.60 -7.53 -9.21
N PRO A 29 -16.59 -7.82 -8.35
CA PRO A 29 -16.32 -8.36 -7.02
C PRO A 29 -15.49 -9.63 -7.20
N THR A 30 -14.25 -9.60 -6.71
CA THR A 30 -13.43 -10.81 -6.69
C THR A 30 -14.01 -11.69 -5.59
N GLU A 31 -14.70 -12.76 -5.98
CA GLU A 31 -15.09 -13.80 -5.03
C GLU A 31 -13.84 -14.40 -4.36
N PRO A 32 -13.87 -14.69 -3.05
CA PRO A 32 -12.74 -15.27 -2.35
C PRO A 32 -12.46 -16.66 -2.93
N THR A 33 -11.42 -16.77 -3.74
CA THR A 33 -10.97 -18.05 -4.30
C THR A 33 -10.53 -18.97 -3.15
N PRO A 34 -10.98 -20.24 -3.10
CA PRO A 34 -10.61 -21.16 -2.04
C PRO A 34 -9.10 -21.36 -1.99
N ALA A 35 -8.61 -21.45 -0.75
CA ALA A 35 -7.20 -21.46 -0.39
C ALA A 35 -6.43 -22.68 -0.92
N SER A 36 -5.89 -22.57 -2.14
CA SER A 36 -4.84 -23.47 -2.62
C SER A 36 -3.50 -23.08 -1.99
N ALA A 37 -2.72 -24.07 -1.56
CA ALA A 37 -1.51 -23.95 -0.75
C ALA A 37 -0.33 -23.18 -1.38
N HIS A 38 -0.54 -22.49 -2.51
CA HIS A 38 0.33 -21.44 -3.04
C HIS A 38 -0.53 -20.20 -3.26
N HIS A 39 -0.89 -19.54 -2.16
CA HIS A 39 -1.58 -18.27 -2.22
C HIS A 39 -0.65 -17.21 -2.83
N PRO A 40 -0.96 -16.65 -4.01
CA PRO A 40 -0.20 -15.54 -4.57
C PRO A 40 -0.13 -14.34 -3.61
N SER A 41 -1.08 -14.24 -2.68
CA SER A 41 -1.09 -13.24 -1.61
C SER A 41 0.02 -13.45 -0.57
N ILE A 42 0.41 -14.69 -0.24
CA ILE A 42 1.48 -14.95 0.74
C ILE A 42 2.84 -14.60 0.13
N SER A 43 3.11 -15.02 -1.11
CA SER A 43 4.37 -14.69 -1.80
C SER A 43 4.48 -13.19 -2.05
N ARG A 44 3.40 -12.54 -2.46
CA ARG A 44 3.32 -11.08 -2.57
C ARG A 44 3.54 -10.40 -1.22
N GLY A 45 2.91 -10.88 -0.16
CA GLY A 45 3.09 -10.36 1.19
C GLY A 45 4.54 -10.45 1.67
N HIS A 46 5.19 -11.60 1.43
CA HIS A 46 6.62 -11.78 1.72
C HIS A 46 7.49 -10.80 0.93
N TYR A 47 7.23 -10.66 -0.38
CA TYR A 47 7.93 -9.67 -1.22
C TYR A 47 7.76 -8.25 -0.67
N LEU A 48 6.53 -7.85 -0.34
CA LEU A 48 6.24 -6.53 0.21
C LEU A 48 6.92 -6.31 1.57
N ALA A 49 6.94 -7.30 2.45
CA ALA A 49 7.60 -7.19 3.76
C ALA A 49 9.11 -6.94 3.64
N ILE A 50 9.76 -7.49 2.61
CA ILE A 50 11.17 -7.21 2.29
C ILE A 50 11.30 -5.84 1.61
N ALA A 51 10.51 -5.59 0.57
CA ALA A 51 10.61 -4.36 -0.23
C ALA A 51 10.28 -3.08 0.57
N ALA A 52 9.38 -3.18 1.55
CA ALA A 52 9.00 -2.11 2.45
C ALA A 52 9.82 -2.08 3.75
N ASP A 53 10.89 -2.89 3.84
CA ASP A 53 11.82 -2.94 4.98
C ASP A 53 11.16 -3.20 6.34
N CYS A 54 10.06 -3.96 6.36
CA CYS A 54 9.39 -4.32 7.61
C CYS A 54 10.32 -5.08 8.56
N ALA A 55 11.29 -5.81 8.00
CA ALA A 55 12.25 -6.61 8.74
C ALA A 55 13.22 -5.80 9.60
N ALA A 56 13.53 -4.54 9.23
CA ALA A 56 14.42 -3.68 10.00
C ALA A 56 13.90 -3.44 11.42
N CYS A 57 12.59 -3.28 11.56
CA CYS A 57 11.95 -3.12 12.86
C CYS A 57 11.43 -4.45 13.41
N HIS A 58 10.87 -5.34 12.59
CA HIS A 58 10.22 -6.56 13.09
C HIS A 58 11.16 -7.78 13.20
N THR A 59 12.47 -7.58 13.21
CA THR A 59 13.44 -8.64 13.51
C THR A 59 14.40 -8.16 14.59
N ASN A 60 14.59 -8.93 15.65
CA ASN A 60 15.38 -8.50 16.82
C ASN A 60 16.89 -8.27 16.56
N GLY A 61 17.40 -8.58 15.38
CA GLY A 61 18.83 -8.44 15.02
C GLY A 61 19.79 -9.37 15.77
N ARG A 62 19.28 -10.30 16.58
CA ARG A 62 20.05 -11.23 17.44
C ARG A 62 19.76 -12.69 17.09
N GLY A 63 19.61 -12.97 15.80
CA GLY A 63 19.27 -14.31 15.30
C GLY A 63 17.83 -14.75 15.58
N GLY A 64 16.93 -13.81 15.90
CA GLY A 64 15.51 -14.09 16.04
C GLY A 64 14.82 -14.41 14.71
N GLN A 65 13.64 -15.01 14.82
CA GLN A 65 12.80 -15.35 13.67
C GLN A 65 12.43 -14.07 12.89
N PHE A 66 12.49 -14.15 11.56
CA PHE A 66 12.04 -13.09 10.65
C PHE A 66 10.63 -12.63 11.02
N LEU A 67 10.44 -11.31 11.16
CA LEU A 67 9.17 -10.66 11.49
C LEU A 67 8.57 -10.99 12.88
N ALA A 68 9.30 -11.68 13.75
CA ALA A 68 8.82 -12.02 15.09
C ALA A 68 8.91 -10.87 16.12
N GLY A 69 9.43 -9.71 15.71
CA GLY A 69 9.56 -8.54 16.57
C GLY A 69 10.73 -8.61 17.53
N GLY A 70 10.61 -7.89 18.66
CA GLY A 70 11.64 -7.79 19.69
C GLY A 70 12.80 -6.84 19.40
N TYR A 71 12.76 -6.03 18.33
CA TYR A 71 13.73 -4.97 18.12
C TYR A 71 13.48 -3.81 19.10
N ALA A 72 14.54 -3.33 19.75
CA ALA A 72 14.46 -2.22 20.70
C ALA A 72 14.66 -0.88 19.98
N ILE A 73 13.67 -0.01 20.09
CA ILE A 73 13.69 1.36 19.58
C ILE A 73 13.86 2.30 20.78
N ALA A 74 14.99 2.99 20.84
CA ALA A 74 15.27 3.93 21.92
C ALA A 74 14.32 5.14 21.83
N SER A 75 13.67 5.47 22.94
CA SER A 75 12.85 6.69 23.06
C SER A 75 13.12 7.38 24.41
N PRO A 76 12.77 8.67 24.56
CA PRO A 76 12.87 9.37 25.84
C PRO A 76 12.07 8.74 26.99
N MET A 77 11.07 7.92 26.68
CA MET A 77 10.22 7.22 27.65
C MET A 77 10.73 5.80 27.97
N GLY A 78 11.88 5.40 27.41
CA GLY A 78 12.43 4.06 27.48
C GLY A 78 12.36 3.32 26.13
N ASN A 79 12.77 2.06 26.13
CA ASN A 79 12.76 1.26 24.90
C ASN A 79 11.34 0.86 24.52
N ILE A 80 10.97 1.10 23.27
CA ILE A 80 9.77 0.55 22.63
C ILE A 80 10.20 -0.72 21.89
N TYR A 81 9.44 -1.79 22.01
CA TYR A 81 9.76 -3.04 21.31
C TYR A 81 8.78 -3.29 20.18
N SER A 82 9.31 -3.63 19.01
CA SER A 82 8.51 -4.03 17.84
C SER A 82 7.70 -5.30 18.14
N THR A 83 6.46 -5.38 17.64
CA THR A 83 5.56 -6.52 17.82
C THR A 83 5.86 -7.68 16.87
N ASN A 84 5.30 -8.86 17.15
CA ASN A 84 5.34 -10.02 16.26
C ASN A 84 4.29 -9.87 15.15
N ILE A 85 4.72 -9.76 13.89
CA ILE A 85 3.84 -9.65 12.72
C ILE A 85 3.92 -10.88 11.80
N THR A 86 4.40 -12.01 12.32
CA THR A 86 4.42 -13.27 11.58
C THR A 86 2.99 -13.73 11.24
N PRO A 87 2.81 -14.55 10.18
CA PRO A 87 1.52 -15.18 9.86
C PRO A 87 1.05 -16.23 10.88
N SER A 88 1.79 -16.44 11.98
CA SER A 88 1.43 -17.41 13.02
C SER A 88 0.07 -17.05 13.64
N LYS A 89 -0.81 -18.04 13.75
CA LYS A 89 -2.12 -17.90 14.41
C LYS A 89 -2.05 -17.88 15.94
N THR A 90 -0.94 -18.34 16.52
CA THR A 90 -0.77 -18.45 17.98
C THR A 90 -0.06 -17.23 18.55
N TYR A 91 1.06 -16.84 17.93
CA TYR A 91 1.95 -15.77 18.42
C TYR A 91 2.00 -14.53 17.53
N GLY A 92 1.32 -14.53 16.39
CA GLY A 92 1.39 -13.46 15.38
C GLY A 92 0.01 -12.98 14.96
N ILE A 93 -0.06 -12.38 13.76
CA ILE A 93 -1.26 -11.73 13.25
C ILE A 93 -2.13 -12.64 12.38
N GLY A 94 -1.90 -13.96 12.40
CA GLY A 94 -2.55 -14.90 11.48
C GLY A 94 -4.07 -15.01 11.60
N ASN A 95 -4.67 -14.47 12.66
CA ASN A 95 -6.12 -14.40 12.86
C ASN A 95 -6.69 -12.98 12.70
N TYR A 96 -5.88 -12.00 12.30
CA TYR A 96 -6.36 -10.63 12.12
C TYR A 96 -7.31 -10.59 10.92
N THR A 97 -8.45 -9.95 11.13
CA THR A 97 -9.44 -9.64 10.09
C THR A 97 -9.51 -8.13 9.95
N LEU A 98 -9.77 -7.62 8.76
CA LEU A 98 -10.13 -6.21 8.58
C LEU A 98 -11.37 -5.93 9.45
N GLY A 99 -11.19 -5.18 10.53
CA GLY A 99 -12.25 -4.90 11.48
C GLY A 99 -13.20 -3.87 10.88
N SER A 100 -14.49 -4.19 10.76
CA SER A 100 -15.54 -3.21 10.46
C SER A 100 -15.89 -2.35 11.68
N GLY A 101 -14.90 -2.04 12.54
CA GLY A 101 -15.06 -1.31 13.80
C GLY A 101 -14.51 0.13 13.69
N PRO A 102 -14.81 1.01 14.66
CA PRO A 102 -14.53 2.45 14.59
C PRO A 102 -13.04 2.84 14.65
N ILE A 103 -12.12 1.89 14.54
CA ILE A 103 -10.66 2.12 14.54
C ILE A 103 -10.10 1.54 13.23
N ASP A 104 -10.41 2.20 12.12
CA ASP A 104 -9.82 1.88 10.83
C ASP A 104 -8.37 2.37 10.84
N LEU A 105 -7.41 1.43 10.89
CA LEU A 105 -5.97 1.69 10.89
C LEU A 105 -5.50 2.46 9.62
N ILE A 106 -6.39 2.63 8.64
CA ILE A 106 -6.14 3.27 7.35
C ILE A 106 -6.62 4.74 7.34
N THR A 107 -7.55 5.12 8.22
CA THR A 107 -8.05 6.51 8.31
C THR A 107 -7.40 7.34 9.44
N GLU A 108 -6.54 6.74 10.26
CA GLU A 108 -5.73 7.43 11.27
C GLU A 108 -4.27 7.69 10.84
N ILE A 109 -3.97 7.58 9.54
CA ILE A 109 -2.74 8.09 8.90
C ILE A 109 -3.14 9.22 7.95
#